data_AF-A0A2D7IXH3-F1
#
_entry.id   AF-A0A2D7IXH3-F1
#
_cell.length_a   1.000
_cell.length_b   1.000
_cell.length_c   1.000
_cell.angle_alpha   90.00
_cell.angle_beta   90.00
_cell.angle_gamma   90.00
#
_symmetry.space_group_name_H-M   'P 1'
#
loop_
_entity.id
_entity.type
_entity.pdbx_description
1 polymer ?
#
loop_
_entity_poly.entity_id
_entity_poly.type
_entity_poly.pdbx_seq_one_letter_code
_entity_poly.pdbx_strand_id
1 'polypeptide(L)'
;MILRRLATSIRKQDWFAVVIETLIVVMGVYLGIQLGNWNAARQQQADADRYIVQLSQTLDQTAEYLENMLTFYGDVLSDGALALDQLENAELTEKDRENIYRVIVFVQQSRAIDPLGLGELVSRPERGEVALRDRDLEAAINDFRAGLGHSEAILERVTERTNSYLATMDHYNAIGPVLPMKRQDELFLEAKALEDPSFRIAVAGALNMMSYRADNMRSVLQECRDLREILGEGSE
;
A
#
# COMPACT_ATOMS: atom_id res chain seq x y z
N MET A 1 71.09 23.27 50.30
CA MET A 1 69.68 22.91 50.56
C MET A 1 68.68 23.32 49.45
N ILE A 2 69.12 23.66 48.23
CA ILE A 2 68.20 23.92 47.10
C ILE A 2 67.87 22.63 46.32
N LEU A 3 68.85 21.73 46.21
CA LEU A 3 68.72 20.42 45.56
C LEU A 3 67.66 19.50 46.18
N ARG A 4 67.46 19.59 47.51
CA ARG A 4 66.46 18.79 48.22
C ARG A 4 65.03 19.33 48.06
N ARG A 5 64.86 20.63 47.77
CA ARG A 5 63.54 21.24 47.47
C ARG A 5 63.11 21.02 46.02
N LEU A 6 64.06 21.01 45.07
CA LEU A 6 63.78 20.76 43.65
C LEU A 6 63.37 19.30 43.38
N ALA A 7 64.02 18.33 44.03
CA ALA A 7 63.68 16.91 43.93
C ALA A 7 62.30 16.55 44.50
N THR A 8 61.79 17.31 45.47
CA THR A 8 60.42 17.18 45.99
C THR A 8 59.36 17.89 45.15
N SER A 9 59.73 18.93 44.40
CA SER A 9 58.79 19.66 43.52
C SER A 9 58.53 18.93 42.21
N ILE A 10 59.53 18.21 41.67
CA ILE A 10 59.45 17.51 40.37
C ILE A 10 58.75 16.15 40.48
N ARG A 11 58.81 15.47 41.63
CA ARG A 11 58.24 14.12 41.75
C ARG A 11 56.73 14.07 42.07
N LYS A 12 56.11 15.22 42.37
CA LYS A 12 54.74 15.26 42.91
C LYS A 12 53.76 16.17 42.14
N GLN A 13 54.22 16.92 41.13
CA GLN A 13 53.36 17.84 40.37
C GLN A 13 53.17 17.43 38.90
N ASP A 14 54.11 16.71 38.30
CA ASP A 14 53.98 16.26 36.91
C ASP A 14 52.95 15.14 36.72
N TRP A 15 52.78 14.25 37.70
CA TRP A 15 51.75 13.20 37.59
C TRP A 15 50.32 13.77 37.58
N PHE A 16 50.09 14.92 38.23
CA PHE A 16 48.82 15.63 38.17
C PHE A 16 48.60 16.27 36.79
N ALA A 17 49.67 16.81 36.18
CA ALA A 17 49.64 17.30 34.80
C ALA A 17 49.32 16.16 33.82
N VAL A 18 49.96 15.00 33.95
CA VAL A 18 49.67 13.81 33.12
C VAL A 18 48.23 13.33 33.28
N VAL A 19 47.67 13.35 34.50
CA VAL A 19 46.26 13.02 34.75
C VAL A 19 45.32 14.02 34.06
N ILE A 20 45.61 15.32 34.16
CA ILE A 20 44.81 16.35 33.49
C ILE A 20 44.89 16.21 31.97
N GLU A 21 46.09 16.03 31.40
CA GLU A 21 46.29 15.82 29.97
C GLU A 21 45.52 14.60 29.47
N THR A 22 45.58 13.50 30.20
CA THR A 22 44.83 12.28 29.88
C THR A 22 43.32 12.53 29.96
N LEU A 23 42.84 13.25 30.98
CA LEU A 23 41.42 13.56 31.16
C LEU A 23 40.90 14.46 30.03
N ILE A 24 41.70 15.44 29.58
CA ILE A 24 41.34 16.30 28.45
C ILE A 24 41.22 15.48 27.16
N VAL A 25 42.15 14.56 26.88
CA VAL A 25 42.08 13.69 25.70
C VAL A 25 40.84 12.78 25.75
N VAL A 26 40.60 12.12 26.89
CA VAL A 26 39.42 11.26 27.07
C VAL A 26 38.12 12.06 26.92
N MET A 27 38.06 13.26 27.51
CA MET A 27 36.90 14.16 27.37
C MET A 27 36.72 14.63 25.93
N GLY A 28 37.80 14.90 25.21
CA GLY A 28 37.77 15.26 23.79
C GLY A 28 37.19 14.16 22.92
N VAL A 29 37.64 12.90 23.11
CA VAL A 29 37.09 11.74 22.39
C VAL A 29 35.62 11.51 22.78
N TYR A 30 35.30 11.59 24.06
CA TYR A 30 33.93 11.45 24.56
C TYR A 30 32.98 12.47 23.93
N LEU A 31 33.36 13.76 23.93
CA LEU A 31 32.57 14.82 23.31
C LEU A 31 32.46 14.65 21.79
N GLY A 32 33.53 14.18 21.13
CA GLY A 32 33.49 13.87 19.70
C GLY A 32 32.45 12.81 19.34
N ILE A 33 32.40 11.71 20.12
CA ILE A 33 31.38 10.66 19.96
C ILE A 33 29.98 11.22 20.26
N GLN A 34 29.82 12.00 21.32
CA GLN A 34 28.52 12.53 21.72
C GLN A 34 27.95 13.53 20.70
N LEU A 35 28.78 14.39 20.13
CA LEU A 35 28.37 15.29 19.04
C LEU A 35 27.97 14.52 17.78
N GLY A 36 28.70 13.45 17.45
CA GLY A 36 28.35 12.54 16.36
C GLY A 36 26.98 11.87 16.57
N ASN A 37 26.74 11.34 17.77
CA ASN A 37 25.46 10.73 18.14
C ASN A 37 24.30 11.74 18.10
N TRP A 38 24.53 12.97 18.56
CA TRP A 38 23.51 14.02 18.51
C TRP A 38 23.13 14.40 17.08
N ASN A 39 24.13 14.54 16.20
CA ASN A 39 23.88 14.84 14.80
C ASN A 39 23.11 13.69 14.10
N ALA A 40 23.48 12.44 14.38
CA ALA A 40 22.78 11.27 13.86
C ALA A 40 21.32 11.18 14.35
N ALA A 41 21.08 11.41 15.64
CA ALA A 41 19.73 11.40 16.21
C ALA A 41 18.86 12.52 15.63
N ARG A 42 19.43 13.70 15.37
CA ARG A 42 18.72 14.81 14.72
C ARG A 42 18.34 14.47 13.29
N GLN A 43 19.24 13.85 12.54
CA GLN A 43 18.99 13.42 11.16
C GLN A 43 17.89 12.36 11.10
N GLN A 44 17.95 11.34 11.98
CA GLN A 44 16.92 10.30 12.08
C GLN A 44 15.53 10.88 12.36
N GLN A 45 15.44 11.88 13.25
CA GLN A 45 14.18 12.56 13.51
C GLN A 45 13.64 13.26 12.26
N ALA A 46 14.50 13.99 11.55
CA ALA A 46 14.09 14.67 10.31
C ALA A 46 13.66 13.69 9.21
N ASP A 47 14.26 12.50 9.14
CA ASP A 47 13.85 11.43 8.23
C ASP A 47 12.50 10.84 8.62
N ALA A 48 12.25 10.61 9.90
CA ALA A 48 10.96 10.15 10.42
C ALA A 48 9.83 11.17 10.17
N ASP A 49 10.08 12.46 10.42
CA ASP A 49 9.09 13.52 10.18
C ASP A 49 8.72 13.62 8.69
N ARG A 50 9.72 13.54 7.80
CA ARG A 50 9.49 13.51 6.34
C ARG A 50 8.69 12.28 5.92
N TYR A 51 9.02 11.12 6.49
CA TYR A 51 8.32 9.88 6.23
C TYR A 51 6.84 9.98 6.63
N ILE A 52 6.55 10.50 7.82
CA ILE A 52 5.18 10.67 8.32
C ILE A 52 4.35 11.58 7.39
N VAL A 53 4.94 12.70 6.95
CA VAL A 53 4.27 13.61 6.00
C VAL A 53 3.99 12.90 4.67
N GLN A 54 4.98 12.18 4.14
CA GLN A 54 4.81 11.42 2.89
C GLN A 54 3.71 10.36 3.04
N LEU A 55 3.74 9.59 4.13
CA LEU A 55 2.76 8.55 4.42
C LEU A 55 1.35 9.12 4.52
N SER A 56 1.18 10.21 5.25
CA SER A 56 -0.11 10.89 5.40
C SER A 56 -0.69 11.30 4.04
N GLN A 57 0.12 11.93 3.19
CA GLN A 57 -0.31 12.35 1.84
C GLN A 57 -0.69 11.15 0.97
N THR A 58 0.12 10.09 1.00
CA THR A 58 -0.15 8.88 0.22
C THR A 58 -1.42 8.17 0.71
N LEU A 59 -1.68 8.13 2.02
CA LEU A 59 -2.92 7.59 2.57
C LEU A 59 -4.15 8.37 2.09
N ASP A 60 -4.10 9.70 2.17
CA ASP A 60 -5.19 10.58 1.71
C ASP A 60 -5.50 10.35 0.21
N GLN A 61 -4.45 10.29 -0.62
CA GLN A 61 -4.58 10.02 -2.05
C GLN A 61 -5.08 8.60 -2.35
N THR A 62 -4.66 7.63 -1.55
CA THR A 62 -5.14 6.23 -1.65
C THR A 62 -6.62 6.14 -1.31
N ALA A 63 -7.05 6.82 -0.25
CA ALA A 63 -8.45 6.87 0.15
C ALA A 63 -9.32 7.47 -0.95
N GLU A 64 -8.92 8.62 -1.51
CA GLU A 64 -9.63 9.26 -2.63
C GLU A 64 -9.70 8.33 -3.87
N TYR A 65 -8.59 7.66 -4.20
CA TYR A 65 -8.57 6.67 -5.29
C TYR A 65 -9.56 5.53 -5.04
N LEU A 66 -9.59 5.00 -3.82
CA LEU A 66 -10.49 3.90 -3.45
C LEU A 66 -11.96 4.33 -3.46
N GLU A 67 -12.29 5.54 -2.99
CA GLU A 67 -13.66 6.08 -3.04
C GLU A 67 -14.19 6.20 -4.47
N ASN A 68 -13.36 6.76 -5.37
CA ASN A 68 -13.70 6.87 -6.79
C ASN A 68 -13.88 5.49 -7.42
N MET A 69 -12.99 4.55 -7.10
CA MET A 69 -13.07 3.19 -7.62
C MET A 69 -14.32 2.46 -7.08
N LEU A 70 -14.64 2.59 -5.79
CA LEU A 70 -15.84 2.00 -5.19
C LEU A 70 -17.14 2.51 -5.81
N THR A 71 -17.20 3.80 -6.13
CA THR A 71 -18.33 4.39 -6.85
C THR A 71 -18.49 3.72 -8.22
N PHE A 72 -17.39 3.60 -8.97
CA PHE A 72 -17.40 2.94 -10.27
C PHE A 72 -17.76 1.45 -10.19
N TYR A 73 -17.23 0.71 -9.20
CA TYR A 73 -17.62 -0.69 -8.96
C TYR A 73 -19.12 -0.81 -8.68
N GLY A 74 -19.71 0.12 -7.93
CA GLY A 74 -21.14 0.17 -7.67
C GLY A 74 -21.97 0.28 -8.94
N ASP A 75 -21.57 1.19 -9.84
CA ASP A 75 -22.25 1.38 -11.13
C ASP A 75 -22.17 0.12 -12.00
N VAL A 76 -20.98 -0.47 -12.15
CA VAL A 76 -20.77 -1.70 -12.94
C VAL A 76 -21.56 -2.88 -12.39
N LEU A 77 -21.58 -3.05 -11.05
CA LEU A 77 -22.33 -4.12 -10.39
C LEU A 77 -23.84 -3.97 -10.62
N SER A 78 -24.36 -2.75 -10.48
CA SER A 78 -25.78 -2.45 -10.69
C SER A 78 -26.18 -2.67 -12.15
N ASP A 79 -25.43 -2.09 -13.08
CA ASP A 79 -25.66 -2.20 -14.53
C ASP A 79 -25.60 -3.67 -15.00
N GLY A 80 -24.60 -4.42 -14.53
CA GLY A 80 -24.42 -5.82 -14.90
C GLY A 80 -25.48 -6.76 -14.30
N ALA A 81 -25.93 -6.50 -13.06
CA ALA A 81 -27.01 -7.27 -12.45
C ALA A 81 -28.34 -7.09 -13.19
N LEU A 82 -28.67 -5.85 -13.58
CA LEU A 82 -29.85 -5.56 -14.39
C LEU A 82 -29.79 -6.24 -15.76
N ALA A 83 -28.63 -6.22 -16.41
CA ALA A 83 -28.45 -6.89 -17.69
C ALA A 83 -28.55 -8.42 -17.59
N LEU A 84 -28.10 -9.01 -16.47
CA LEU A 84 -28.23 -10.44 -16.20
C LEU A 84 -29.70 -10.85 -15.97
N ASP A 85 -30.48 -10.03 -15.25
CA ASP A 85 -31.92 -10.26 -15.07
C ASP A 85 -32.69 -10.21 -16.40
N GLN A 86 -32.35 -9.24 -17.26
CA GLN A 86 -32.92 -9.14 -18.61
C GLN A 86 -32.55 -10.32 -19.52
N LEU A 87 -31.36 -10.89 -19.32
CA LEU A 87 -30.93 -12.10 -20.02
C LEU A 87 -31.81 -13.31 -19.67
N GLU A 88 -32.37 -13.39 -18.47
CA GLU A 88 -33.36 -14.42 -18.10
C GLU A 88 -34.67 -14.26 -18.89
N ASN A 89 -35.03 -13.02 -19.25
CA ASN A 89 -36.25 -12.67 -19.97
C ASN A 89 -36.10 -12.60 -21.50
N ALA A 90 -34.90 -12.89 -22.03
CA ALA A 90 -34.54 -12.89 -23.45
C ALA A 90 -34.72 -11.54 -24.20
N GLU A 91 -34.80 -10.43 -23.47
CA GLU A 91 -34.87 -9.07 -24.03
C GLU A 91 -33.60 -8.31 -23.67
N LEU A 92 -32.58 -8.31 -24.53
CA LEU A 92 -31.37 -7.53 -24.31
C LEU A 92 -31.29 -6.36 -25.28
N THR A 93 -31.23 -5.14 -24.74
CA THR A 93 -30.87 -3.96 -25.53
C THR A 93 -29.36 -3.93 -25.79
N GLU A 94 -28.92 -3.09 -26.71
CA GLU A 94 -27.48 -2.88 -26.96
C GLU A 94 -26.74 -2.41 -25.70
N LYS A 95 -27.42 -1.58 -24.87
CA LYS A 95 -26.87 -1.07 -23.61
C LYS A 95 -26.63 -2.19 -22.60
N ASP A 96 -27.52 -3.18 -22.52
CA ASP A 96 -27.35 -4.29 -21.58
C ASP A 96 -26.19 -5.21 -21.99
N ARG A 97 -25.97 -5.38 -23.30
CA ARG A 97 -24.81 -6.10 -23.83
C ARG A 97 -23.51 -5.37 -23.48
N GLU A 98 -23.49 -4.04 -23.62
CA GLU A 98 -22.35 -3.21 -23.20
C GLU A 98 -22.10 -3.31 -21.69
N ASN A 99 -23.15 -3.34 -20.87
CA ASN A 99 -23.04 -3.49 -19.42
C ASN A 99 -22.41 -4.84 -19.03
N ILE A 100 -22.88 -5.96 -19.63
CA ILE A 100 -22.30 -7.29 -19.41
C ILE A 100 -20.83 -7.31 -19.84
N TYR A 101 -20.52 -6.71 -20.99
CA TYR A 101 -19.15 -6.60 -21.48
C TYR A 101 -18.25 -5.84 -20.51
N ARG A 102 -18.73 -4.71 -19.99
CA ARG A 102 -18.01 -3.87 -19.02
C ARG A 102 -17.62 -4.64 -17.78
N VAL A 103 -18.52 -5.48 -17.25
CA VAL A 103 -18.23 -6.39 -16.13
C VAL A 103 -17.05 -7.31 -16.48
N ILE A 104 -17.11 -8.00 -17.62
CA ILE A 104 -16.09 -9.00 -18.00
C ILE A 104 -14.72 -8.34 -18.15
N VAL A 105 -14.62 -7.24 -18.88
CA VAL A 105 -13.35 -6.52 -19.07
C VAL A 105 -12.79 -6.03 -17.75
N PHE A 106 -13.66 -5.51 -16.90
CA PHE A 106 -13.21 -4.89 -15.67
C PHE A 106 -12.68 -5.90 -14.65
N VAL A 107 -13.27 -7.10 -14.58
CA VAL A 107 -12.71 -8.18 -13.77
C VAL A 107 -11.30 -8.56 -14.26
N GLN A 108 -11.09 -8.65 -15.57
CA GLN A 108 -9.75 -8.93 -16.14
C GLN A 108 -8.71 -7.82 -15.87
N GLN A 109 -9.17 -6.60 -15.63
CA GLN A 109 -8.30 -5.44 -15.40
C GLN A 109 -8.08 -5.14 -13.91
N SER A 110 -8.58 -5.98 -13.00
CA SER A 110 -8.38 -5.78 -11.56
C SER A 110 -6.89 -5.73 -11.21
N ARG A 111 -6.48 -4.69 -10.47
CA ARG A 111 -5.10 -4.46 -10.03
C ARG A 111 -4.99 -4.46 -8.51
N ALA A 112 -3.76 -4.58 -8.00
CA ALA A 112 -3.45 -4.44 -6.57
C ALA A 112 -3.76 -3.00 -6.11
N ILE A 113 -4.14 -2.86 -4.84
CA ILE A 113 -4.36 -1.55 -4.23
C ILE A 113 -2.99 -1.03 -3.80
N ASP A 114 -2.29 -0.37 -4.72
CA ASP A 114 -1.01 0.28 -4.42
C ASP A 114 -0.87 1.60 -5.20
N PRO A 115 -1.81 2.56 -5.02
CA PRO A 115 -1.63 3.86 -5.62
C PRO A 115 -0.39 4.52 -4.99
N LEU A 116 0.50 5.02 -5.86
CA LEU A 116 1.68 5.81 -5.49
C LEU A 116 2.72 5.07 -4.62
N GLY A 117 2.70 3.73 -4.60
CA GLY A 117 3.69 2.93 -3.88
C GLY A 117 3.48 2.94 -2.36
N LEU A 118 2.23 2.99 -1.90
CA LEU A 118 1.86 2.90 -0.49
C LEU A 118 2.44 1.63 0.16
N GLY A 119 2.42 0.49 -0.52
CA GLY A 119 2.97 -0.78 -0.02
C GLY A 119 4.47 -0.68 0.28
N GLU A 120 5.23 -0.04 -0.60
CA GLU A 120 6.64 0.24 -0.41
C GLU A 120 6.88 1.20 0.76
N LEU A 121 6.02 2.21 0.90
CA LEU A 121 6.14 3.22 1.95
C LEU A 121 5.90 2.63 3.34
N VAL A 122 4.87 1.79 3.51
CA VAL A 122 4.56 1.14 4.81
C VAL A 122 5.57 0.05 5.18
N SER A 123 6.42 -0.36 4.25
CA SER A 123 7.48 -1.34 4.48
C SER A 123 8.81 -0.72 4.94
N ARG A 124 9.00 0.60 4.77
CA ARG A 124 10.27 1.28 5.13
C ARG A 124 10.67 1.12 6.60
N PRO A 125 9.76 1.23 7.59
CA PRO A 125 10.13 1.06 8.99
C PRO A 125 10.64 -0.36 9.30
N GLU A 126 9.96 -1.39 8.77
CA GLU A 126 10.36 -2.79 8.93
C GLU A 126 11.76 -3.07 8.35
N ARG A 127 12.11 -2.43 7.22
CA ARG A 127 13.44 -2.54 6.61
C ARG A 127 14.53 -1.73 7.33
N GLY A 128 14.16 -0.96 8.37
CA GLY A 128 15.09 -0.11 9.11
C GLY A 128 15.53 1.14 8.35
N GLU A 129 14.82 1.52 7.29
CA GLU A 129 15.09 2.75 6.52
C GLU A 129 14.63 4.01 7.26
N VAL A 130 13.61 3.86 8.12
CA VAL A 130 13.06 4.92 8.96
C VAL A 130 12.92 4.38 10.37
N ALA A 131 13.44 5.12 11.35
CA ALA A 131 13.29 4.78 12.76
C ALA A 131 12.09 5.54 13.36
N LEU A 132 11.02 4.83 13.68
CA LEU A 132 9.87 5.39 14.40
C LEU A 132 10.11 5.26 15.91
N ARG A 133 9.76 6.32 16.66
CA ARG A 133 9.86 6.32 18.13
C ARG A 133 8.57 5.86 18.79
N ASP A 134 7.45 6.13 18.15
CA ASP A 134 6.13 5.78 18.62
C ASP A 134 5.83 4.32 18.28
N ARG A 135 5.65 3.51 19.33
CA ARG A 135 5.37 2.07 19.20
C ARG A 135 3.96 1.79 18.73
N ASP A 136 3.01 2.65 19.08
CA ASP A 136 1.61 2.49 18.70
C ASP A 136 1.46 2.80 17.21
N LEU A 137 2.16 3.84 16.72
CA LEU A 137 2.25 4.13 15.28
C LEU A 137 2.94 3.00 14.51
N GLU A 138 4.06 2.47 15.03
CA GLU A 138 4.75 1.35 14.39
C GLU A 138 3.85 0.10 14.30
N ALA A 139 3.10 -0.20 15.35
CA ALA A 139 2.12 -1.27 15.36
C ALA A 139 1.00 -1.03 14.32
N ALA A 140 0.43 0.17 14.28
CA ALA A 140 -0.61 0.53 13.32
C ALA A 140 -0.15 0.40 11.86
N ILE A 141 1.09 0.82 11.56
CA ILE A 141 1.67 0.66 10.22
C ILE A 141 1.87 -0.82 9.87
N ASN A 142 2.29 -1.65 10.83
CA ASN A 142 2.45 -3.09 10.63
C ASN A 142 1.11 -3.79 10.36
N ASP A 143 0.07 -3.45 11.12
CA ASP A 143 -1.27 -3.99 10.94
C ASP A 143 -1.85 -3.57 9.58
N PHE A 144 -1.69 -2.30 9.21
CA PHE A 144 -2.08 -1.79 7.89
C PHE A 144 -1.34 -2.51 6.75
N ARG A 145 -0.02 -2.72 6.87
CA ARG A 145 0.77 -3.50 5.89
C ARG A 145 0.24 -4.91 5.75
N ALA A 146 -0.10 -5.58 6.85
CA ALA A 146 -0.69 -6.91 6.83
C ALA A 146 -2.05 -6.93 6.11
N GLY A 147 -2.89 -5.90 6.33
CA GLY A 147 -4.14 -5.68 5.60
C GLY A 147 -3.95 -5.55 4.09
N LEU A 148 -2.96 -4.74 3.66
CA LEU A 148 -2.59 -4.63 2.25
C LEU A 148 -2.15 -5.97 1.65
N GLY A 149 -1.30 -6.73 2.35
CA GLY A 149 -0.89 -8.07 1.90
C GLY A 149 -2.07 -9.04 1.77
N HIS A 150 -3.06 -8.96 2.67
CA HIS A 150 -4.28 -9.74 2.57
C HIS A 150 -5.13 -9.36 1.34
N SER A 151 -5.23 -8.06 1.04
CA SER A 151 -5.90 -7.54 -0.15
C SER A 151 -5.25 -8.03 -1.45
N GLU A 152 -3.93 -8.08 -1.51
CA GLU A 152 -3.19 -8.61 -2.66
C GLU A 152 -3.47 -10.11 -2.88
N ALA A 153 -3.46 -10.91 -1.81
CA ALA A 153 -3.82 -12.32 -1.89
C ALA A 153 -5.29 -12.54 -2.32
N ILE A 154 -6.20 -11.63 -1.96
CA ILE A 154 -7.58 -11.64 -2.47
C ILE A 154 -7.61 -11.40 -3.97
N LEU A 155 -6.87 -10.41 -4.47
CA LEU A 155 -6.81 -10.11 -5.89
C LEU A 155 -6.28 -11.29 -6.70
N GLU A 156 -5.22 -11.95 -6.24
CA GLU A 156 -4.66 -13.12 -6.90
C GLU A 156 -5.73 -14.22 -7.05
N ARG A 157 -6.43 -14.56 -5.96
CA ARG A 157 -7.54 -15.54 -5.99
C ARG A 157 -8.68 -15.13 -6.91
N VAL A 158 -9.05 -13.86 -6.92
CA VAL A 158 -10.09 -13.34 -7.84
C VAL A 158 -9.64 -13.47 -9.29
N THR A 159 -8.39 -13.13 -9.58
CA THR A 159 -7.81 -13.17 -10.93
C THR A 159 -7.73 -14.61 -11.44
N GLU A 160 -7.19 -15.53 -10.64
CA GLU A 160 -7.12 -16.96 -10.95
C GLU A 160 -8.51 -17.54 -11.23
N ARG A 161 -9.47 -17.24 -10.35
CA ARG A 161 -10.81 -17.79 -10.48
C ARG A 161 -11.53 -17.20 -11.71
N THR A 162 -11.36 -15.91 -11.98
CA THR A 162 -11.88 -15.28 -13.21
C THR A 162 -11.31 -15.94 -14.45
N ASN A 163 -9.98 -16.08 -14.52
CA ASN A 163 -9.30 -16.70 -15.65
C ASN A 163 -9.78 -18.14 -15.87
N SER A 164 -10.05 -18.88 -14.79
CA SER A 164 -10.60 -20.24 -14.90
C SER A 164 -12.00 -20.27 -15.51
N TYR A 165 -12.89 -19.33 -15.15
CA TYR A 165 -14.23 -19.24 -15.76
C TYR A 165 -14.16 -18.82 -17.22
N LEU A 166 -13.36 -17.79 -17.53
CA LEU A 166 -13.22 -17.31 -18.91
C LEU A 166 -12.52 -18.34 -19.82
N ALA A 167 -11.59 -19.14 -19.30
CA ALA A 167 -10.96 -20.22 -20.05
C ALA A 167 -11.92 -21.36 -20.42
N THR A 168 -13.01 -21.57 -19.67
CA THR A 168 -14.05 -22.56 -20.02
C THR A 168 -15.00 -22.08 -21.13
N MET A 169 -14.90 -20.81 -21.52
CA MET A 169 -15.69 -20.23 -22.59
C MET A 169 -14.89 -20.33 -23.90
N ASP A 170 -15.00 -21.45 -24.61
CA ASP A 170 -14.24 -21.76 -25.86
C ASP A 170 -14.29 -20.65 -26.93
N HIS A 171 -15.29 -19.76 -26.90
CA HIS A 171 -15.46 -18.63 -27.84
C HIS A 171 -14.86 -17.30 -27.35
N TYR A 172 -14.40 -17.22 -26.09
CA TYR A 172 -13.81 -16.00 -25.52
C TYR A 172 -12.29 -15.90 -25.67
N ASN A 173 -11.64 -16.92 -26.24
CA ASN A 173 -10.30 -16.81 -26.82
C ASN A 173 -10.21 -15.77 -27.96
N ALA A 174 -11.34 -15.18 -28.39
CA ALA A 174 -11.41 -14.07 -29.34
C ALA A 174 -11.25 -12.68 -28.73
N ILE A 175 -11.20 -12.55 -27.39
CA ILE A 175 -10.66 -11.33 -26.77
C ILE A 175 -9.14 -11.41 -26.89
N GLY A 176 -8.62 -10.92 -28.00
CA GLY A 176 -7.20 -10.62 -28.17
C GLY A 176 -6.66 -9.72 -27.05
N PRO A 177 -5.36 -9.36 -27.06
CA PRO A 177 -4.76 -8.55 -26.00
C PRO A 177 -5.64 -7.34 -25.69
N VAL A 178 -5.87 -7.09 -24.39
CA VAL A 178 -6.69 -6.00 -23.83
C VAL A 178 -6.85 -4.85 -24.83
N LEU A 179 -8.01 -4.78 -25.50
CA LEU A 179 -8.25 -3.70 -26.45
C LEU A 179 -8.30 -2.39 -25.66
N PRO A 180 -7.60 -1.33 -26.12
CA PRO A 180 -7.67 -0.02 -25.47
C PRO A 180 -9.12 0.43 -25.40
N MET A 181 -9.49 1.21 -24.38
CA MET A 181 -10.86 1.62 -24.05
C MET A 181 -11.68 2.19 -25.23
N LYS A 182 -11.00 2.70 -26.27
CA LYS A 182 -11.58 3.23 -27.52
C LYS A 182 -11.89 2.19 -28.60
N ARG A 183 -11.52 0.93 -28.40
CA ARG A 183 -11.70 -0.21 -29.32
C ARG A 183 -12.47 -1.36 -28.64
N GLN A 184 -13.02 -1.09 -27.47
CA GLN A 184 -13.78 -2.05 -26.68
C GLN A 184 -15.15 -2.38 -27.32
N ASP A 185 -15.62 -1.51 -28.22
CA ASP A 185 -16.77 -1.66 -29.11
C ASP A 185 -16.56 -2.71 -30.22
N GLU A 186 -15.31 -3.05 -30.57
CA GLU A 186 -15.00 -4.08 -31.57
C GLU A 186 -15.19 -5.52 -31.05
N LEU A 187 -15.62 -5.65 -29.79
CA LEU A 187 -15.61 -6.89 -29.03
C LEU A 187 -17.02 -7.48 -29.01
N PHE A 188 -17.38 -8.16 -30.10
CA PHE A 188 -18.73 -8.65 -30.32
C PHE A 188 -19.08 -9.82 -29.40
N LEU A 189 -20.06 -9.61 -28.52
CA LEU A 189 -20.87 -10.70 -27.97
C LEU A 189 -21.77 -11.22 -29.09
N GLU A 190 -21.41 -12.36 -29.69
CA GLU A 190 -22.32 -13.04 -30.61
C GLU A 190 -23.62 -13.37 -29.89
N ALA A 191 -24.77 -13.10 -30.52
CA ALA A 191 -26.10 -13.33 -29.92
C ALA A 191 -26.27 -14.77 -29.39
N LYS A 192 -25.57 -15.73 -30.00
CA LYS A 192 -25.55 -17.14 -29.62
C LYS A 192 -24.86 -17.41 -28.28
N ALA A 193 -23.87 -16.59 -27.89
CA ALA A 193 -23.20 -16.73 -26.59
C ALA A 193 -24.12 -16.35 -25.42
N LEU A 194 -25.07 -15.44 -25.65
CA LEU A 194 -26.05 -15.00 -24.65
C LEU A 194 -27.09 -16.12 -24.34
N GLU A 195 -27.32 -17.03 -25.28
CA GLU A 195 -28.23 -18.17 -25.12
C GLU A 195 -27.59 -19.34 -24.34
N ASP A 196 -26.27 -19.35 -24.13
CA ASP A 196 -25.56 -20.41 -23.40
C ASP A 196 -25.72 -20.27 -21.88
N PRO A 197 -26.30 -21.26 -21.17
CA PRO A 197 -26.38 -21.26 -19.70
C PRO A 197 -25.02 -21.07 -19.01
N SER A 198 -23.95 -21.56 -19.63
CA SER A 198 -22.57 -21.45 -19.12
C SER A 198 -22.09 -20.01 -19.11
N PHE A 199 -22.50 -19.22 -20.11
CA PHE A 199 -22.20 -17.78 -20.19
C PHE A 199 -22.85 -17.01 -19.03
N ARG A 200 -24.12 -17.32 -18.72
CA ARG A 200 -24.85 -16.67 -17.61
C ARG A 200 -24.17 -16.92 -16.27
N ILE A 201 -23.77 -18.17 -16.03
CA ILE A 201 -23.06 -18.58 -14.82
C ILE A 201 -21.72 -17.84 -14.71
N ALA A 202 -20.99 -17.69 -15.82
CA ALA A 202 -19.72 -16.96 -15.83
C ALA A 202 -19.90 -15.47 -15.50
N VAL A 203 -20.90 -14.79 -16.09
CA VAL A 203 -21.20 -13.38 -15.80
C VAL A 203 -21.65 -13.19 -14.34
N ALA A 204 -22.52 -14.06 -13.83
CA ALA A 204 -22.91 -14.04 -12.42
C ALA A 204 -21.71 -14.26 -11.48
N GLY A 205 -20.79 -15.16 -11.86
CA GLY A 205 -19.53 -15.37 -11.15
C GLY A 205 -18.64 -14.13 -11.14
N ALA A 206 -18.50 -13.46 -12.28
CA ALA A 206 -17.75 -12.22 -12.42
C ALA A 206 -18.32 -11.08 -11.55
N LEU A 207 -19.64 -10.89 -11.55
CA LEU A 207 -20.32 -9.93 -10.66
C LEU A 207 -20.06 -10.21 -9.18
N ASN A 208 -20.16 -11.48 -8.77
CA ASN A 208 -19.85 -11.87 -7.39
C ASN A 208 -18.39 -11.56 -7.03
N MET A 209 -17.45 -11.78 -7.95
CA MET A 209 -16.04 -11.45 -7.73
C MET A 209 -15.80 -9.94 -7.64
N MET A 210 -16.48 -9.14 -8.47
CA MET A 210 -16.43 -7.68 -8.37
C MET A 210 -16.99 -7.20 -7.03
N SER A 211 -18.09 -7.77 -6.57
CA SER A 211 -18.67 -7.42 -5.26
C SER A 211 -17.69 -7.73 -4.14
N TYR A 212 -17.10 -8.94 -4.15
CA TYR A 212 -16.09 -9.33 -3.17
C TYR A 212 -14.87 -8.40 -3.20
N ARG A 213 -14.43 -7.98 -4.39
CA ARG A 213 -13.32 -7.03 -4.54
C ARG A 213 -13.68 -5.64 -4.02
N ALA A 214 -14.90 -5.17 -4.26
CA ALA A 214 -15.39 -3.91 -3.71
C ALA A 214 -15.44 -3.93 -2.17
N ASP A 215 -15.90 -5.02 -1.56
CA ASP A 215 -15.89 -5.16 -0.09
C ASP A 215 -14.47 -5.10 0.48
N ASN A 216 -13.53 -5.76 -0.17
CA ASN A 216 -12.13 -5.68 0.23
C ASN A 216 -11.55 -4.26 0.05
N MET A 217 -11.89 -3.54 -1.02
CA MET A 217 -11.51 -2.13 -1.19
C MET A 217 -12.10 -1.23 -0.09
N ARG A 218 -13.33 -1.50 0.38
CA ARG A 218 -13.92 -0.79 1.53
C ARG A 218 -13.14 -1.04 2.82
N SER A 219 -12.69 -2.27 3.05
CA SER A 219 -11.83 -2.59 4.21
C SER A 219 -10.54 -1.76 4.18
N VAL A 220 -9.82 -1.78 3.04
CA VAL A 220 -8.57 -1.03 2.91
C VAL A 220 -8.80 0.48 3.01
N LEU A 221 -9.92 1.00 2.47
CA LEU A 221 -10.29 2.41 2.64
C LEU A 221 -10.48 2.78 4.12
N GLN A 222 -11.13 1.91 4.89
CA GLN A 222 -11.29 2.13 6.32
C GLN A 222 -9.95 2.08 7.04
N GLU A 223 -9.11 1.09 6.74
CA GLU A 223 -7.75 0.97 7.29
C GLU A 223 -6.88 2.20 6.97
N CYS A 224 -7.02 2.78 5.77
CA CYS A 224 -6.35 4.04 5.42
C CYS A 224 -6.79 5.20 6.32
N ARG A 225 -8.10 5.32 6.59
CA ARG A 225 -8.66 6.37 7.44
C ARG A 225 -8.25 6.21 8.89
N ASP A 226 -8.28 4.98 9.41
CA ASP A 226 -7.87 4.66 10.78
C ASP A 226 -6.39 5.01 10.99
N LEU A 227 -5.50 4.60 10.08
CA LEU A 227 -4.08 4.96 10.17
C LEU A 227 -3.85 6.47 10.02
N ARG A 228 -4.66 7.15 9.19
CA ARG A 228 -4.58 8.61 9.01
C ARG A 228 -4.97 9.37 10.28
N GLU A 229 -5.96 8.88 11.02
CA GLU A 229 -6.41 9.44 12.30
C GLU A 229 -5.31 9.34 13.35
N ILE A 230 -4.67 8.16 13.48
CA ILE A 230 -3.53 7.94 14.39
C ILE A 230 -2.37 8.89 14.07
N LEU A 231 -2.07 9.10 12.78
CA LEU A 231 -1.05 10.05 12.34
C LEU A 231 -1.42 11.52 12.63
N GLY A 232 -2.72 11.85 12.69
CA GLY A 232 -3.21 13.18 13.02
C GLY A 232 -3.14 13.49 14.52
N GLU A 233 -3.51 12.53 15.37
CA GLU A 233 -3.49 12.67 16.83
C GLU A 233 -2.08 12.86 17.40
N GLY A 234 -1.05 12.28 16.77
CA GLY A 234 0.36 12.44 17.19
C GLY A 234 1.03 13.76 16.79
N SER A 235 0.32 14.67 16.11
CA SER A 235 0.87 15.93 15.57
C SER A 235 0.50 17.19 16.37
N GLU A 236 -0.29 17.06 17.43
CA GLU A 236 -0.60 18.12 18.42
C GLU A 236 0.29 18.03 19.68
#